data_AF-A0A1C0TVN3-F1
#
_entry.id   AF-A0A1C0TVN3-F1
#
_cell.length_a   1.000
_cell.length_b   1.000
_cell.length_c   1.000
_cell.angle_alpha   90.00
_cell.angle_beta   90.00
_cell.angle_gamma   90.00
#
_symmetry.space_group_name_H-M   'P 1'
#
loop_
_entity.id
_entity.type
_entity.pdbx_description
1 polymer ?
#
loop_
_entity_poly.entity_id
_entity_poly.type
_entity_poly.pdbx_seq_one_letter_code
_entity_poly.pdbx_strand_id
1 'polypeptide(L)'
;MVEEALIKRLKDSLGAVKKPCRKKYVKYMIASNFYVDGNIFIKRYDIALSSDYLGNTNYRSKMVVDLLMSIECSLKSLLITTSNDEVSAKEAYKKARKCGHNLDKLAKLVINQSKYKIRIPSSNSSVFVELHELGVFARYSFEIWSIKIKQKHLFCDNLVERTIENTYWCNRLRDEAIKWNILASNRLSALRKHTILSGKPLLNARKEVDDFVNDLK
;
A
#
# COMPACT_ATOMS: atom_id res chain seq x y z
N MET A 1 -19.24 -5.80 38.06
CA MET A 1 -18.67 -7.17 37.89
C MET A 1 -19.20 -7.90 36.65
N VAL A 2 -20.51 -7.91 36.36
CA VAL A 2 -21.08 -8.60 35.17
C VAL A 2 -20.55 -8.04 33.86
N GLU A 3 -20.41 -6.72 33.77
CA GLU A 3 -19.94 -6.01 32.57
C GLU A 3 -18.46 -6.30 32.24
N GLU A 4 -17.58 -6.34 33.24
CA GLU A 4 -16.17 -6.66 33.02
C GLU A 4 -15.96 -8.11 32.57
N ALA A 5 -16.74 -9.04 33.11
CA ALA A 5 -16.72 -10.44 32.69
C ALA A 5 -17.20 -10.60 31.24
N LEU A 6 -18.25 -9.86 30.85
CA LEU A 6 -18.74 -9.83 29.48
C LEU A 6 -17.70 -9.25 28.51
N ILE A 7 -17.10 -8.10 28.85
CA ILE A 7 -16.06 -7.45 28.05
C ILE A 7 -14.86 -8.40 27.87
N LYS A 8 -14.46 -9.12 28.91
CA LYS A 8 -13.38 -10.11 28.83
C LYS A 8 -13.72 -11.24 27.85
N ARG A 9 -14.91 -11.83 27.95
CA ARG A 9 -15.38 -12.90 27.03
C ARG A 9 -15.39 -12.43 25.57
N LEU A 10 -15.87 -11.21 25.32
CA LEU A 10 -15.86 -10.61 23.97
C LEU A 10 -14.45 -10.38 23.43
N LYS A 11 -13.53 -9.93 24.29
CA LYS A 11 -12.12 -9.76 23.90
C LYS A 11 -11.47 -11.08 23.53
N ASP A 12 -11.73 -12.12 24.31
CA ASP A 12 -11.19 -13.45 24.08
C ASP A 12 -11.75 -14.05 22.77
N SER A 13 -13.05 -13.91 22.50
CA SER A 13 -13.67 -14.39 21.25
C SER A 13 -13.18 -13.66 20.01
N LEU A 14 -12.82 -12.37 20.14
CA LEU A 14 -12.26 -11.57 19.06
C LEU A 14 -10.73 -11.73 18.89
N GLY A 15 -10.09 -12.58 19.71
CA GLY A 15 -8.65 -12.84 19.65
C GLY A 15 -7.80 -11.66 20.13
N ALA A 16 -8.31 -10.84 21.05
CA ALA A 16 -7.58 -9.74 21.64
C ALA A 16 -6.34 -10.25 22.39
N VAL A 17 -5.24 -9.50 22.31
CA VAL A 17 -4.06 -9.82 23.13
C VAL A 17 -4.29 -9.45 24.60
N LYS A 18 -3.77 -10.29 25.51
CA LYS A 18 -3.80 -10.03 26.95
C LYS A 18 -3.21 -8.66 27.32
N LYS A 19 -2.12 -8.26 26.65
CA LYS A 19 -1.45 -6.97 26.83
C LYS A 19 -1.39 -6.21 25.50
N PRO A 20 -2.35 -5.31 25.23
CA PRO A 20 -2.32 -4.50 24.02
C PRO A 20 -1.10 -3.60 23.97
N CYS A 21 -0.56 -3.37 22.76
CA CYS A 21 0.60 -2.53 22.53
C CYS A 21 0.15 -1.26 21.78
N ARG A 22 0.29 -0.11 22.43
CA ARG A 22 -0.13 1.19 21.89
C ARG A 22 0.58 1.53 20.57
N LYS A 23 1.90 1.31 20.49
CA LYS A 23 2.66 1.49 19.24
C LYS A 23 2.09 0.65 18.09
N LYS A 24 1.72 -0.62 18.34
CA LYS A 24 1.12 -1.51 17.33
C LYS A 24 -0.28 -1.08 16.93
N TYR A 25 -1.07 -0.55 17.87
CA TYR A 25 -2.36 0.06 17.57
C TYR A 25 -2.23 1.25 16.61
N VAL A 26 -1.35 2.21 16.91
CA VAL A 26 -1.17 3.39 16.05
C VAL A 26 -0.62 3.01 14.68
N LYS A 27 0.36 2.08 14.64
CA LYS A 27 0.86 1.52 13.36
C LYS A 27 -0.24 0.87 12.54
N TYR A 28 -1.15 0.11 13.18
CA TYR A 28 -2.31 -0.47 12.50
C TYR A 28 -3.18 0.62 11.88
N MET A 29 -3.57 1.63 12.67
CA MET A 29 -4.44 2.72 12.21
C MET A 29 -3.87 3.46 10.99
N ILE A 30 -2.58 3.76 11.00
CA ILE A 30 -1.94 4.46 9.87
C ILE A 30 -1.83 3.53 8.66
N ALA A 31 -1.34 2.30 8.87
CA ALA A 31 -1.13 1.36 7.79
C ALA A 31 -2.43 0.87 7.14
N SER A 32 -3.54 0.82 7.90
CA SER A 32 -4.85 0.44 7.38
C SER A 32 -5.38 1.45 6.37
N ASN A 33 -5.10 2.76 6.57
CA ASN A 33 -5.50 3.78 5.59
C ASN A 33 -4.82 3.53 4.24
N PHE A 34 -3.49 3.35 4.23
CA PHE A 34 -2.77 3.00 3.00
C PHE A 34 -3.30 1.71 2.36
N TYR A 35 -3.55 0.66 3.15
CA TYR A 35 -4.10 -0.59 2.62
C TYR A 35 -5.48 -0.38 1.96
N VAL A 36 -6.37 0.37 2.61
CA VAL A 36 -7.70 0.67 2.07
C VAL A 36 -7.59 1.44 0.76
N ASP A 37 -6.75 2.47 0.71
CA ASP A 37 -6.49 3.24 -0.52
C ASP A 37 -5.98 2.31 -1.64
N GLY A 38 -5.05 1.41 -1.30
CA GLY A 38 -4.52 0.44 -2.25
C GLY A 38 -5.59 -0.46 -2.85
N ASN A 39 -6.53 -0.91 -2.03
CA ASN A 39 -7.67 -1.71 -2.47
C ASN A 39 -8.66 -0.90 -3.33
N ILE A 40 -8.89 0.38 -2.98
CA ILE A 40 -9.75 1.28 -3.76
C ILE A 40 -9.19 1.47 -5.17
N PHE A 41 -7.87 1.64 -5.32
CA PHE A 41 -7.23 1.77 -6.63
C PHE A 41 -7.38 0.51 -7.49
N ILE A 42 -7.22 -0.69 -6.92
CA ILE A 42 -7.48 -1.95 -7.64
C ILE A 42 -8.95 -2.01 -8.07
N LYS A 43 -9.88 -1.68 -7.18
CA LYS A 43 -11.31 -1.71 -7.49
C LYS A 43 -11.67 -0.72 -8.60
N ARG A 44 -11.06 0.46 -8.61
CA ARG A 44 -11.23 1.44 -9.69
C ARG A 44 -10.75 0.91 -11.03
N TYR A 45 -9.59 0.26 -11.05
CA TYR A 45 -9.08 -0.43 -12.24
C TYR A 45 -10.08 -1.50 -12.72
N ASP A 46 -10.60 -2.33 -11.82
CA ASP A 46 -11.55 -3.40 -12.14
C ASP A 46 -12.85 -2.88 -12.75
N ILE A 47 -13.39 -1.78 -12.20
CA ILE A 47 -14.58 -1.12 -12.74
C ILE A 47 -14.28 -0.51 -14.11
N ALA A 48 -13.10 0.05 -14.31
CA ALA A 48 -12.70 0.63 -15.58
C ALA A 48 -12.53 -0.41 -16.69
N LEU A 49 -12.28 -1.69 -16.33
CA LEU A 49 -12.22 -2.78 -17.31
C LEU A 49 -13.55 -3.03 -18.03
N SER A 50 -14.67 -2.60 -17.47
CA SER A 50 -15.98 -2.69 -18.13
C SER A 50 -16.38 -1.40 -18.86
N SER A 51 -15.45 -0.47 -19.05
CA SER A 51 -15.72 0.82 -19.69
C SER A 51 -15.47 0.81 -21.19
N ASP A 52 -16.36 1.44 -21.95
CA ASP A 52 -16.20 1.67 -23.40
C ASP A 52 -14.95 2.49 -23.75
N TYR A 53 -14.39 3.23 -22.78
CA TYR A 53 -13.17 4.03 -22.96
C TYR A 53 -11.87 3.20 -22.95
N LEU A 54 -11.93 1.88 -22.75
CA LEU A 54 -10.72 1.04 -22.75
C LEU A 54 -9.93 1.08 -24.06
N GLY A 55 -10.57 1.39 -25.19
CA GLY A 55 -9.85 1.60 -26.46
C GLY A 55 -8.94 2.83 -26.46
N ASN A 56 -9.07 3.72 -25.48
CA ASN A 56 -8.31 4.97 -25.41
C ASN A 56 -7.03 4.80 -24.58
N THR A 57 -5.87 5.02 -25.19
CA THR A 57 -4.55 4.92 -24.54
C THR A 57 -4.40 5.86 -23.35
N ASN A 58 -4.99 7.07 -23.40
CA ASN A 58 -4.98 8.02 -22.28
C ASN A 58 -5.83 7.55 -21.10
N TYR A 59 -6.91 6.82 -21.38
CA TYR A 59 -7.73 6.21 -20.33
C TYR A 59 -7.00 5.04 -19.67
N ARG A 60 -6.46 4.10 -20.46
CA ARG A 60 -5.63 2.98 -19.99
C ARG A 60 -4.43 3.43 -19.16
N SER A 61 -3.77 4.47 -19.64
CA SER A 61 -2.71 5.23 -18.97
C SER A 61 -3.06 5.61 -17.52
N LYS A 62 -4.26 6.15 -17.28
CA LYS A 62 -4.73 6.51 -15.93
C LYS A 62 -4.99 5.27 -15.07
N MET A 63 -5.48 4.19 -15.68
CA MET A 63 -5.72 2.93 -14.99
C MET A 63 -4.41 2.26 -14.55
N VAL A 64 -3.37 2.33 -15.39
CA VAL A 64 -2.01 1.92 -15.00
C VAL A 64 -1.52 2.73 -13.80
N VAL A 65 -1.76 4.05 -13.77
CA VAL A 65 -1.41 4.89 -12.61
C VAL A 65 -2.14 4.45 -11.34
N ASP A 66 -3.43 4.12 -11.42
CA ASP A 66 -4.18 3.59 -10.27
C ASP A 66 -3.51 2.31 -9.72
N LEU A 67 -3.16 1.35 -10.59
CA LEU A 67 -2.45 0.14 -10.15
C LEU A 67 -1.10 0.43 -9.48
N LEU A 68 -0.35 1.43 -9.97
CA LEU A 68 0.91 1.84 -9.34
C LEU A 68 0.69 2.49 -7.98
N MET A 69 -0.35 3.32 -7.85
CA MET A 69 -0.75 3.87 -6.57
C MET A 69 -1.15 2.75 -5.60
N SER A 70 -1.81 1.70 -6.09
CA SER A 70 -2.12 0.53 -5.27
C SER A 70 -0.88 -0.17 -4.72
N ILE A 71 0.11 -0.45 -5.57
CA ILE A 71 1.38 -1.05 -5.15
C ILE A 71 2.09 -0.14 -4.14
N GLU A 72 2.15 1.17 -4.41
CA GLU A 72 2.77 2.14 -3.52
C GLU A 72 2.13 2.14 -2.12
N CYS A 73 0.81 2.21 -2.08
CA CYS A 73 0.01 2.16 -0.86
C CYS A 73 0.24 0.86 -0.09
N SER A 74 0.23 -0.28 -0.78
CA SER A 74 0.51 -1.60 -0.20
C SER A 74 1.91 -1.67 0.41
N LEU A 75 2.92 -1.17 -0.30
CA LEU A 75 4.30 -1.11 0.19
C LEU A 75 4.47 -0.18 1.38
N LYS A 76 3.82 0.99 1.39
CA LYS A 76 3.84 1.91 2.55
C LYS A 76 3.16 1.28 3.77
N SER A 77 2.04 0.60 3.58
CA SER A 77 1.36 -0.16 4.63
C SER A 77 2.28 -1.25 5.21
N LEU A 78 2.93 -2.04 4.35
CA LEU A 78 3.92 -3.05 4.73
C LEU A 78 5.11 -2.46 5.47
N LEU A 79 5.67 -1.36 4.99
CA LEU A 79 6.82 -0.71 5.61
C LEU A 79 6.51 -0.28 7.05
N ILE A 80 5.30 0.25 7.29
CA ILE A 80 4.85 0.65 8.62
C ILE A 80 4.63 -0.58 9.52
N THR A 81 3.92 -1.60 9.03
CA THR A 81 3.56 -2.79 9.83
C THR A 81 4.75 -3.71 10.11
N THR A 82 5.74 -3.74 9.23
CA THR A 82 6.96 -4.55 9.38
C THR A 82 8.07 -3.87 10.16
N SER A 83 7.97 -2.55 10.40
CA SER A 83 8.95 -1.80 11.18
C SER A 83 9.22 -2.45 12.55
N ASN A 84 10.42 -2.23 13.09
CA ASN A 84 10.80 -2.76 14.40
C ASN A 84 9.82 -2.24 15.49
N ASP A 85 9.54 -3.07 16.50
CA ASP A 85 8.65 -2.71 17.62
C ASP A 85 9.18 -1.48 18.40
N GLU A 86 10.50 -1.26 18.39
CA GLU A 86 11.11 -0.06 19.00
C GLU A 86 10.82 1.22 18.21
N VAL A 87 10.78 1.13 16.88
CA VAL A 87 10.50 2.27 15.98
C VAL A 87 9.09 2.77 16.22
N SER A 88 8.95 4.07 16.45
CA SER A 88 7.65 4.71 16.65
C SER A 88 6.80 4.67 15.37
N ALA A 89 5.48 4.81 15.52
CA ALA A 89 4.58 4.91 14.38
C ALA A 89 4.91 6.12 13.49
N LYS A 90 5.31 7.23 14.12
CA LYS A 90 5.79 8.47 13.48
C LYS A 90 7.00 8.25 12.60
N GLU A 91 8.06 7.63 13.13
CA GLU A 91 9.28 7.36 12.37
C GLU A 91 9.03 6.41 11.20
N ALA A 92 8.22 5.37 11.43
CA ALA A 92 7.84 4.43 10.37
C ALA A 92 7.07 5.14 9.24
N TYR A 93 6.11 6.01 9.60
CA TYR A 93 5.36 6.84 8.65
C TYR A 93 6.29 7.82 7.90
N LYS A 94 7.17 8.53 8.60
CA LYS A 94 8.14 9.46 7.98
C LYS A 94 9.07 8.73 7.02
N LYS A 95 9.53 7.53 7.37
CA LYS A 95 10.35 6.68 6.48
C LYS A 95 9.59 6.30 5.21
N ALA A 96 8.32 5.91 5.34
CA ALA A 96 7.45 5.62 4.20
C ALA A 96 7.24 6.85 3.31
N ARG A 97 6.97 8.01 3.90
CA ARG A 97 6.76 9.26 3.17
C ARG A 97 8.02 9.76 2.46
N LYS A 98 9.20 9.63 3.08
CA LYS A 98 10.50 10.00 2.47
C LYS A 98 10.87 9.18 1.22
N CYS A 99 10.22 8.04 1.00
CA CYS A 99 10.39 7.28 -0.24
C CYS A 99 9.58 7.88 -1.40
N GLY A 100 8.70 8.83 -1.10
CA GLY A 100 7.82 9.47 -2.06
C GLY A 100 7.03 8.42 -2.84
N HIS A 101 7.28 8.44 -4.14
CA HIS A 101 6.61 7.67 -5.17
C HIS A 101 7.51 6.58 -5.79
N ASN A 102 8.71 6.37 -5.22
CA ASN A 102 9.69 5.44 -5.76
C ASN A 102 9.39 4.01 -5.27
N LEU A 103 8.74 3.22 -6.12
CA LEU A 103 8.35 1.84 -5.87
C LEU A 103 9.57 0.94 -5.58
N ASP A 104 10.66 1.09 -6.33
CA ASP A 104 11.86 0.27 -6.14
C ASP A 104 12.49 0.49 -4.76
N LYS A 105 12.58 1.76 -4.34
CA LYS A 105 13.08 2.13 -3.02
C LYS A 105 12.18 1.59 -1.92
N LEU A 106 10.85 1.69 -2.09
CA LEU A 106 9.87 1.14 -1.16
C LEU A 106 9.99 -0.40 -1.06
N ALA A 107 10.00 -1.09 -2.20
CA ALA A 107 10.11 -2.55 -2.26
C ALA A 107 11.40 -3.05 -1.62
N LYS A 108 12.56 -2.45 -1.95
CA LYS A 108 13.85 -2.78 -1.32
C LYS A 108 13.81 -2.60 0.19
N LEU A 109 13.23 -1.51 0.68
CA LEU A 109 13.12 -1.26 2.12
C LEU A 109 12.20 -2.24 2.84
N VAL A 110 11.08 -2.61 2.21
CA VAL A 110 10.16 -3.63 2.73
C VAL A 110 10.86 -4.98 2.76
N ILE A 111 11.52 -5.40 1.68
CA ILE A 111 12.29 -6.66 1.63
C ILE A 111 13.35 -6.71 2.72
N ASN A 112 14.15 -5.65 2.87
CA ASN A 112 15.20 -5.61 3.88
C ASN A 112 14.66 -5.66 5.32
N GLN A 113 13.52 -5.02 5.60
CA GLN A 113 12.91 -5.02 6.93
C GLN A 113 12.11 -6.29 7.25
N SER A 114 11.63 -6.97 6.20
CA SER A 114 10.72 -8.10 6.32
C SER A 114 11.40 -9.45 6.25
N LYS A 115 12.74 -9.51 6.11
CA LYS A 115 13.54 -10.75 5.96
C LYS A 115 13.17 -11.89 6.92
N TYR A 116 12.63 -11.60 8.11
CA TYR A 116 12.18 -12.59 9.10
C TYR A 116 10.69 -12.52 9.46
N LYS A 117 9.95 -11.63 8.79
CA LYS A 117 8.56 -11.27 9.10
C LYS A 117 7.60 -11.73 8.01
N ILE A 118 7.97 -11.63 6.73
CA ILE A 118 7.09 -11.97 5.62
C ILE A 118 7.91 -12.70 4.57
N ARG A 119 7.35 -13.78 4.01
CA ARG A 119 7.86 -14.34 2.76
C ARG A 119 7.35 -13.48 1.62
N ILE A 120 8.21 -12.61 1.11
CA ILE A 120 7.90 -11.82 -0.08
C ILE A 120 8.13 -12.73 -1.29
N PRO A 121 7.13 -12.93 -2.17
CA PRO A 121 7.34 -13.64 -3.43
C PRO A 121 8.47 -12.96 -4.20
N SER A 122 9.27 -13.71 -4.94
CA SER A 122 10.17 -13.11 -5.93
C SER A 122 9.30 -12.23 -6.85
N SER A 123 9.46 -10.92 -6.77
CA SER A 123 8.79 -10.00 -7.69
C SER A 123 9.16 -10.44 -9.10
N ASN A 124 8.18 -10.61 -9.99
CA ASN A 124 8.48 -10.74 -11.42
C ASN A 124 9.14 -9.42 -11.84
N SER A 125 10.47 -9.44 -11.93
CA SER A 125 11.29 -8.23 -12.05
C SER A 125 10.98 -7.44 -13.32
N SER A 126 10.44 -8.10 -14.35
CA SER A 126 10.16 -7.46 -15.64
C SER A 126 9.14 -6.33 -15.54
N VAL A 127 8.07 -6.48 -14.75
CA VAL A 127 7.01 -5.45 -14.64
C VAL A 127 7.58 -4.18 -14.01
N PHE A 128 8.39 -4.29 -12.96
CA PHE A 128 9.03 -3.13 -12.34
C PHE A 128 10.09 -2.48 -13.24
N VAL A 129 10.82 -3.27 -14.03
CA VAL A 129 11.77 -2.74 -15.04
C VAL A 129 11.02 -1.97 -16.13
N GLU A 130 9.96 -2.53 -16.70
CA GLU A 130 9.13 -1.89 -17.73
C GLU A 130 8.48 -0.59 -17.21
N LEU A 131 8.06 -0.57 -15.93
CA LEU A 131 7.55 0.63 -15.26
C LEU A 131 8.60 1.73 -15.09
N HIS A 132 9.83 1.35 -14.77
CA HIS A 132 10.94 2.29 -14.68
C HIS A 132 11.23 2.91 -16.06
N GLU A 133 11.26 2.10 -17.13
CA GLU A 133 11.46 2.54 -18.51
C GLU A 133 10.35 3.46 -19.04
N LEU A 134 9.11 3.24 -18.60
CA LEU A 134 7.96 4.12 -18.88
C LEU A 134 8.08 5.49 -18.21
N GLY A 135 9.01 5.66 -17.25
CA GLY A 135 9.21 6.93 -16.57
C GLY A 135 8.00 7.36 -15.73
N VAL A 136 7.20 6.41 -15.25
CA VAL A 136 5.94 6.65 -14.50
C VAL A 136 6.19 7.22 -13.10
N PHE A 137 7.42 7.64 -12.77
CA PHE A 137 7.68 8.50 -11.62
C PHE A 137 7.28 9.97 -11.89
N ALA A 138 7.04 10.35 -13.16
CA ALA A 138 6.64 11.69 -13.60
C ALA A 138 5.10 11.93 -13.63
N ARG A 139 4.33 11.17 -12.84
CA ARG A 139 2.84 11.09 -12.80
C ARG A 139 2.06 12.42 -12.70
N TYR A 140 2.71 13.51 -12.32
CA TYR A 140 2.06 14.80 -12.09
C TYR A 140 1.96 15.70 -13.32
N SER A 141 2.41 15.23 -14.47
CA SER A 141 2.25 15.94 -15.74
C SER A 141 1.88 14.92 -16.80
N PHE A 142 0.59 14.60 -16.84
CA PHE A 142 0.03 13.73 -17.87
C PHE A 142 0.37 14.25 -19.27
N GLU A 143 0.47 15.57 -19.44
CA GLU A 143 0.97 16.21 -20.66
C GLU A 143 2.40 15.75 -20.97
N ILE A 144 3.32 15.82 -19.99
CA ILE A 144 4.71 15.36 -20.15
C ILE A 144 4.77 13.86 -20.42
N TRP A 145 3.90 13.07 -19.78
CA TRP A 145 3.84 11.64 -20.03
C TRP A 145 3.29 11.32 -21.42
N SER A 146 2.24 12.02 -21.86
CA SER A 146 1.68 11.92 -23.21
C SER A 146 2.69 12.38 -24.27
N ILE A 147 3.48 13.42 -23.99
CA ILE A 147 4.56 13.92 -24.86
C ILE A 147 5.68 12.88 -24.94
N LYS A 148 6.10 12.30 -23.81
CA LYS A 148 7.12 11.23 -23.78
C LYS A 148 6.67 9.97 -24.50
N ILE A 149 5.40 9.58 -24.34
CA ILE A 149 4.77 8.45 -25.04
C ILE A 149 4.76 8.71 -26.54
N LYS A 150 4.31 9.90 -26.97
CA LYS A 150 4.30 10.31 -28.38
C LYS A 150 5.71 10.40 -28.97
N GLN A 151 6.69 10.92 -28.23
CA GLN A 151 8.08 10.96 -28.65
C GLN A 151 8.67 9.55 -28.76
N LYS A 152 8.44 8.66 -27.79
CA LYS A 152 8.95 7.27 -27.85
C LYS A 152 8.35 6.47 -29.02
N HIS A 153 7.08 6.69 -29.35
CA HIS A 153 6.48 6.14 -30.58
C HIS A 153 7.19 6.61 -31.86
N LEU A 154 7.70 7.85 -31.87
CA LEU A 154 8.47 8.40 -33.00
C LEU A 154 9.90 7.84 -33.11
N PHE A 155 10.47 7.30 -32.03
CA PHE A 155 11.87 6.86 -31.95
C PHE A 155 12.07 5.33 -31.84
N CYS A 156 11.11 4.52 -32.28
CA CYS A 156 11.20 3.04 -32.37
C CYS A 156 11.19 2.25 -31.06
N ASP A 157 10.70 2.80 -29.94
CA ASP A 157 10.43 1.98 -28.76
C ASP A 157 8.93 1.61 -28.75
N ASN A 158 8.59 0.35 -29.09
CA ASN A 158 7.24 -0.25 -28.94
C ASN A 158 6.84 -0.37 -27.44
N LEU A 159 7.28 0.55 -26.59
CA LEU A 159 7.13 0.54 -25.15
C LEU A 159 5.68 0.68 -24.72
N VAL A 160 4.92 1.56 -25.39
CA VAL A 160 3.50 1.77 -25.10
C VAL A 160 2.68 0.55 -25.52
N GLU A 161 2.95 0.05 -26.72
CA GLU A 161 2.34 -1.16 -27.29
C GLU A 161 2.62 -2.40 -26.42
N ARG A 162 3.84 -2.57 -25.91
CA ARG A 162 4.20 -3.70 -25.03
C ARG A 162 3.71 -3.55 -23.58
N THR A 163 3.21 -2.36 -23.19
CA THR A 163 2.77 -2.07 -21.81
C THR A 163 1.32 -1.60 -21.73
N ILE A 164 1.05 -0.29 -21.85
CA ILE A 164 -0.24 0.36 -21.60
C ILE A 164 -1.32 -0.17 -22.54
N GLU A 165 -0.97 -0.44 -23.79
CA GLU A 165 -1.91 -0.98 -24.78
C GLU A 165 -1.96 -2.52 -24.77
N ASN A 166 -0.99 -3.16 -24.11
CA ASN A 166 -0.97 -4.60 -23.92
C ASN A 166 -1.84 -5.00 -22.71
N THR A 167 -3.01 -5.55 -23.00
CA THR A 167 -3.93 -6.06 -21.97
C THR A 167 -3.29 -7.13 -21.08
N TYR A 168 -2.46 -8.02 -21.65
CA TYR A 168 -1.76 -9.04 -20.87
C TYR A 168 -0.78 -8.40 -19.88
N TRP A 169 -0.02 -7.40 -20.31
CA TRP A 169 0.87 -6.65 -19.43
C TRP A 169 0.10 -5.95 -18.30
N CYS A 170 -1.00 -5.28 -18.64
CA CYS A 170 -1.86 -4.60 -17.68
C CYS A 170 -2.44 -5.56 -16.63
N ASN A 171 -2.87 -6.75 -17.06
CA ASN A 171 -3.35 -7.80 -16.15
C ASN A 171 -2.25 -8.31 -15.23
N ARG A 172 -1.01 -8.49 -15.72
CA ARG A 172 0.13 -8.83 -14.85
C ARG A 172 0.41 -7.75 -13.81
N LEU A 173 0.35 -6.47 -14.20
CA LEU A 173 0.51 -5.36 -13.27
C LEU A 173 -0.57 -5.36 -12.19
N ARG A 174 -1.82 -5.64 -12.58
CA ARG A 174 -2.94 -5.78 -11.65
C ARG A 174 -2.71 -6.93 -10.67
N ASP A 175 -2.26 -8.08 -11.15
CA ASP A 175 -1.96 -9.24 -10.31
C ASP A 175 -0.84 -8.92 -9.31
N GLU A 176 0.19 -8.18 -9.73
CA GLU A 176 1.21 -7.68 -8.80
C GLU A 176 0.62 -6.74 -7.74
N ALA A 177 -0.25 -5.80 -8.13
CA ALA A 177 -0.94 -4.93 -7.17
C ALA A 177 -1.74 -5.73 -6.13
N ILE A 178 -2.49 -6.74 -6.58
CA ILE A 178 -3.25 -7.63 -5.70
C ILE A 178 -2.32 -8.41 -4.77
N LYS A 179 -1.22 -8.98 -5.27
CA LYS A 179 -0.25 -9.71 -4.44
C LYS A 179 0.28 -8.84 -3.31
N TRP A 180 0.74 -7.63 -3.62
CA TRP A 180 1.23 -6.69 -2.59
C TRP A 180 0.14 -6.30 -1.59
N ASN A 181 -1.09 -6.08 -2.06
CA ASN A 181 -2.21 -5.73 -1.20
C ASN A 181 -2.61 -6.88 -0.25
N ILE A 182 -2.57 -8.14 -0.74
CA ILE A 182 -2.78 -9.34 0.10
C ILE A 182 -1.70 -9.45 1.18
N LEU A 183 -0.42 -9.21 0.83
CA LEU A 183 0.66 -9.20 1.82
C LEU A 183 0.44 -8.13 2.90
N ALA A 184 -0.01 -6.93 2.50
CA ALA A 184 -0.35 -5.85 3.42
C ALA A 184 -1.50 -6.27 4.36
N SER A 185 -2.57 -6.85 3.81
CA SER A 185 -3.72 -7.36 4.58
C SER A 185 -3.30 -8.40 5.62
N ASN A 186 -2.49 -9.38 5.21
CA ASN A 186 -1.97 -10.44 6.08
C ASN A 186 -1.12 -9.88 7.23
N ARG A 187 -0.46 -8.74 7.04
CA ARG A 187 0.23 -8.08 8.15
C ARG A 187 -0.64 -7.23 9.01
N LEU A 188 -1.63 -6.55 8.44
CA LEU A 188 -2.60 -5.80 9.22
C LEU A 188 -3.38 -6.72 10.16
N SER A 189 -3.79 -7.90 9.70
CA SER A 189 -4.50 -8.88 10.55
C SER A 189 -3.69 -9.27 11.79
N ALA A 190 -2.37 -9.41 11.67
CA ALA A 190 -1.48 -9.70 12.80
C ALA A 190 -1.43 -8.56 13.83
N LEU A 191 -1.63 -7.30 13.41
CA LEU A 191 -1.68 -6.15 14.30
C LEU A 191 -3.10 -5.87 14.84
N ARG A 192 -4.15 -6.30 14.13
CA ARG A 192 -5.58 -6.09 14.48
C ARG A 192 -5.91 -6.56 15.90
N LYS A 193 -5.29 -7.63 16.38
CA LYS A 193 -5.45 -8.12 17.76
C LYS A 193 -5.08 -7.08 18.85
N HIS A 194 -4.28 -6.07 18.51
CA HIS A 194 -3.92 -4.96 19.40
C HIS A 194 -4.92 -3.80 19.37
N THR A 195 -5.96 -3.85 18.54
CA THR A 195 -6.95 -2.77 18.38
C THR A 195 -8.21 -2.98 19.20
N ILE A 196 -8.36 -4.15 19.82
CA ILE A 196 -9.50 -4.48 20.66
C ILE A 196 -9.21 -3.94 22.08
N LEU A 197 -9.49 -2.65 22.27
CA LEU A 197 -9.18 -1.89 23.48
C LEU A 197 -10.46 -1.52 24.25
N SER A 198 -10.36 -1.39 25.56
CA SER A 198 -11.39 -0.80 26.42
C SER A 198 -10.76 -0.15 27.65
N GLY A 199 -11.48 0.76 28.32
CA GLY A 199 -11.01 1.43 29.54
C GLY A 199 -9.73 2.26 29.35
N LYS A 200 -8.84 2.25 30.35
CA LYS A 200 -7.57 3.01 30.34
C LYS A 200 -6.70 2.77 29.09
N PRO A 201 -6.49 1.52 28.61
CA PRO A 201 -5.78 1.28 27.35
C PRO A 201 -6.33 2.03 26.14
N LEU A 202 -7.65 2.16 26.01
CA LEU A 202 -8.29 2.88 24.90
C LEU A 202 -7.99 4.39 24.98
N LEU A 203 -8.14 4.98 26.18
CA LEU A 203 -7.85 6.40 26.41
C LEU A 203 -6.39 6.73 26.08
N ASN A 204 -5.46 5.90 26.55
CA ASN A 204 -4.04 6.08 26.27
C ASN A 204 -3.70 5.92 24.78
N ALA A 205 -4.40 5.03 24.07
CA ALA A 205 -4.21 4.84 22.64
C ALA A 205 -4.75 6.01 21.81
N ARG A 206 -5.87 6.64 22.23
CA ARG A 206 -6.39 7.87 21.62
C ARG A 206 -5.39 9.01 21.74
N LYS A 207 -4.86 9.24 22.95
CA LYS A 207 -3.82 10.26 23.17
C LYS A 207 -2.62 10.07 22.24
N GLU A 208 -2.12 8.85 22.09
CA GLU A 208 -1.00 8.55 21.18
C GLU A 208 -1.32 8.85 19.71
N VAL A 209 -2.58 8.65 19.29
CA VAL A 209 -3.04 9.02 17.94
C VAL A 209 -3.08 10.55 17.79
N ASP A 210 -3.61 11.25 18.79
CA ASP A 210 -3.68 12.72 18.78
C ASP A 210 -2.28 13.34 18.72
N ASP A 211 -1.35 12.81 19.53
CA ASP A 211 0.07 13.20 19.52
C ASP A 211 0.68 12.98 18.12
N PHE A 212 0.43 11.82 17.51
CA PHE A 212 0.87 11.53 16.14
C PHE A 212 0.28 12.52 15.11
N VAL A 213 -1.02 12.85 15.19
CA VAL A 213 -1.67 13.77 14.24
C VAL A 213 -1.16 15.19 14.40
N ASN A 214 -0.98 15.66 15.63
CA ASN A 214 -0.45 17.00 15.90
C ASN A 214 0.99 17.14 15.41
N ASP A 215 1.78 16.07 15.52
CA ASP A 215 3.15 15.99 15.01
C ASP A 215 3.28 16.01 13.48
N LEU A 216 2.16 15.86 12.75
CA LEU A 216 2.12 15.91 11.28
C LEU A 216 1.70 17.27 10.72
N LYS A 217 1.17 18.16 11.56
CA LYS A 217 0.88 19.55 11.22
C LYS A 217 2.17 20.38 11.24
#